data_AF-A0A1B8FWK7-F1
#
_entry.id   AF-A0A1B8FWK7-F1
#
_cell.length_a   1.000
_cell.length_b   1.000
_cell.length_c   1.000
_cell.angle_alpha   90.00
_cell.angle_beta   90.00
_cell.angle_gamma   90.00
#
_symmetry.space_group_name_H-M   'P 1'
#
loop_
_entity.id
_entity.type
_entity.pdbx_description
1 polymer ?
#
loop_
_entity_poly.entity_id
_entity_poly.type
_entity_poly.pdbx_seq_one_letter_code
_entity_poly.pdbx_strand_id
1 'polypeptide(L)'
;MPTATTDPSPALPTSTQDPQAPAPTDPEPQPPIEPGPRARALLTLHDAALSSTLSALPAPTFLACFPLLSTLAPDALRAVHAQMVDRLREAARADFGVILEERGVLGRLNELEVLIGEARGRRERGEGRGEGDVAPHLLPPADLLAAHLGPSLAAAQGRLNAKEQTLESVNAELYEVVKGQWDEIEGLVAGVEGIVKDLEGAGGEMSGVERG
;
A
#
# COMPACT_ATOMS: atom_id res chain seq x y z
N MET A 1 23.96 67.93 9.15
CA MET A 1 23.39 68.29 7.84
C MET A 1 24.47 68.09 6.79
N PRO A 2 24.25 67.41 5.64
CA PRO A 2 23.11 66.60 5.21
C PRO A 2 23.49 65.13 4.87
N THR A 3 22.47 64.35 4.57
CA THR A 3 22.38 62.90 4.33
C THR A 3 22.39 62.54 2.84
N ALA A 4 22.99 61.39 2.48
CA ALA A 4 22.69 60.67 1.23
C ALA A 4 23.00 59.16 1.36
N THR A 5 21.92 58.38 1.37
CA THR A 5 21.64 57.03 0.85
C THR A 5 22.79 56.13 0.33
N THR A 6 22.85 54.89 0.83
CA THR A 6 23.23 53.68 0.06
C THR A 6 22.58 52.43 0.68
N ASP A 7 21.71 51.77 -0.10
CA ASP A 7 21.17 50.41 -0.12
C ASP A 7 20.96 49.55 1.16
N PRO A 8 19.76 48.93 1.32
CA PRO A 8 19.59 47.68 2.05
C PRO A 8 19.78 46.46 1.13
N SER A 9 20.78 45.65 1.48
CA SER A 9 21.07 44.32 0.91
C SER A 9 19.85 43.38 0.99
N PRO A 10 19.55 42.59 -0.07
CA PRO A 10 18.49 41.58 -0.02
C PRO A 10 18.90 40.40 0.86
N ALA A 11 18.06 40.10 1.84
CA ALA A 11 18.19 38.91 2.68
C ALA A 11 17.91 37.64 1.85
N LEU A 12 18.90 36.76 1.78
CA LEU A 12 18.73 35.37 1.31
C LEU A 12 17.80 34.63 2.28
N PRO A 13 16.74 33.94 1.81
CA PRO A 13 15.99 33.04 2.67
C PRO A 13 16.81 31.79 2.98
N THR A 14 16.93 31.55 4.29
CA THR A 14 17.58 30.44 4.95
C THR A 14 17.01 29.08 4.51
N SER A 15 17.92 28.19 4.12
CA SER A 15 17.88 26.72 4.14
C SER A 15 16.49 26.05 4.20
N THR A 16 16.08 25.48 3.06
CA THR A 16 15.08 24.43 2.96
C THR A 16 15.42 23.29 3.92
N GLN A 17 14.55 23.09 4.91
CA GLN A 17 14.58 21.96 5.82
C GLN A 17 14.06 20.73 5.05
N ASP A 18 14.94 19.78 4.76
CA ASP A 18 14.57 18.47 4.22
C ASP A 18 13.52 17.80 5.13
N PRO A 19 12.47 17.17 4.58
CA PRO A 19 11.57 16.35 5.37
C PRO A 19 12.35 15.17 5.96
N GLN A 20 12.47 15.19 7.28
CA GLN A 20 13.03 14.13 8.10
C GLN A 20 12.46 12.77 7.68
N ALA A 21 13.32 11.89 7.15
CA ALA A 21 12.97 10.52 6.85
C ALA A 21 12.42 9.84 8.12
N PRO A 22 11.27 9.14 8.05
CA PRO A 22 10.77 8.39 9.20
C PRO A 22 11.80 7.31 9.56
N ALA A 23 12.16 7.27 10.84
CA ALA A 23 13.01 6.23 11.41
C ALA A 23 12.45 4.84 11.07
N PRO A 24 13.30 3.81 10.88
CA PRO A 24 12.82 2.46 10.64
C PRO A 24 12.03 1.99 11.87
N THR A 25 10.71 1.92 11.72
CA THR A 25 9.84 1.25 12.69
C THR A 25 10.27 -0.20 12.74
N ASP A 26 10.71 -0.67 13.92
CA ASP A 26 10.87 -2.10 14.17
C ASP A 26 9.56 -2.82 13.77
N PRO A 27 9.62 -3.95 13.06
CA PRO A 27 8.41 -4.65 12.63
C PRO A 27 7.63 -5.09 13.87
N GLU A 28 6.43 -4.53 14.06
CA GLU A 28 5.48 -5.01 15.05
C GLU A 28 5.28 -6.53 14.88
N PRO A 29 5.22 -7.30 15.98
CA PRO A 29 4.94 -8.74 15.91
C PRO A 29 3.65 -8.95 15.12
N GLN A 30 3.77 -9.60 13.95
CA GLN A 30 2.59 -9.87 13.14
C GLN A 30 1.61 -10.71 13.98
N PRO A 31 0.32 -10.35 13.99
CA PRO A 31 -0.66 -11.09 14.76
C PRO A 31 -0.66 -12.56 14.32
N PRO A 32 -0.89 -13.51 15.24
CA PRO A 32 -0.90 -14.92 14.92
C PRO A 32 -1.92 -15.17 13.79
N ILE A 33 -1.46 -15.81 12.71
CA ILE A 33 -2.29 -16.08 11.54
C ILE A 33 -3.41 -17.05 11.96
N GLU A 34 -4.63 -16.54 12.05
CA GLU A 34 -5.78 -17.38 12.39
C GLU A 34 -6.05 -18.39 11.26
N PRO A 35 -6.18 -19.70 11.54
CA PRO A 35 -6.44 -20.69 10.50
C PRO A 35 -7.82 -20.49 9.86
N GLY A 36 -7.86 -20.24 8.56
CA GLY A 36 -9.07 -20.19 7.75
C GLY A 36 -9.72 -21.57 7.54
N PRO A 37 -10.86 -21.65 6.84
CA PRO A 37 -11.66 -22.89 6.74
C PRO A 37 -10.87 -24.04 6.10
N ARG A 38 -10.10 -23.75 5.05
CA ARG A 38 -9.27 -24.75 4.36
C ARG A 38 -8.04 -25.15 5.17
N ALA A 39 -7.42 -24.20 5.87
CA ALA A 39 -6.33 -24.49 6.78
C ALA A 39 -6.80 -25.40 7.92
N ARG A 40 -7.97 -25.13 8.52
CA ARG A 40 -8.60 -26.01 9.52
C ARG A 40 -8.89 -27.40 8.96
N ALA A 41 -9.45 -27.48 7.75
CA ALA A 41 -9.71 -28.76 7.11
C ALA A 41 -8.43 -29.59 6.94
N LEU A 42 -7.32 -28.96 6.52
CA LEU A 42 -6.02 -29.62 6.40
C LEU A 42 -5.49 -30.13 7.74
N LEU A 43 -5.56 -29.32 8.80
CA LEU A 43 -5.16 -29.75 10.14
C LEU A 43 -6.00 -30.94 10.64
N THR A 44 -7.32 -30.86 10.49
CA THR A 44 -8.23 -31.95 10.89
C THR A 44 -8.00 -33.23 10.09
N LEU A 45 -7.72 -33.11 8.80
CA LEU A 45 -7.44 -34.25 7.94
C LEU A 45 -6.12 -34.93 8.35
N HIS A 46 -5.10 -34.14 8.66
CA HIS A 46 -3.82 -34.66 9.13
C HIS A 46 -3.98 -35.43 10.45
N ASP A 47 -4.66 -34.86 11.44
CA ASP A 47 -4.91 -35.53 12.72
C ASP A 47 -5.75 -36.82 12.54
N ALA A 48 -6.75 -36.79 11.66
CA ALA A 48 -7.56 -37.96 11.34
C ALA A 48 -6.73 -39.05 10.65
N ALA A 49 -5.89 -38.69 9.68
CA ALA A 49 -5.01 -39.62 8.99
C ALA A 49 -3.97 -40.24 9.94
N LEU A 50 -3.32 -39.42 10.78
CA LEU A 50 -2.40 -39.92 11.80
C LEU A 50 -3.10 -40.88 12.77
N SER A 51 -4.28 -40.52 13.26
CA SER A 51 -5.04 -41.39 14.16
C SER A 51 -5.43 -42.71 13.49
N SER A 52 -5.80 -42.67 12.21
CA SER A 52 -6.14 -43.86 11.42
C SER A 52 -4.93 -44.75 11.11
N THR A 53 -3.75 -44.18 10.87
CA THR A 53 -2.54 -44.96 10.60
C THR A 53 -2.03 -45.63 11.87
N LEU A 54 -2.06 -44.92 13.00
CA LEU A 54 -1.66 -45.47 14.29
C LEU A 54 -2.64 -46.55 14.81
N SER A 55 -3.94 -46.41 14.50
CA SER A 55 -4.93 -47.44 14.86
C SER A 55 -4.82 -48.72 14.04
N ALA A 56 -4.22 -48.65 12.84
CA ALA A 56 -3.93 -49.82 12.01
C ALA A 56 -2.83 -50.73 12.59
N LEU A 57 -2.10 -50.27 13.61
CA LEU A 57 -1.10 -51.04 14.36
C LEU A 57 -1.59 -51.35 15.78
N PRO A 58 -2.61 -52.23 15.94
CA PRO A 58 -3.13 -52.55 17.26
C PRO A 58 -2.12 -53.39 18.06
N ALA A 59 -2.09 -53.18 19.37
CA ALA A 59 -1.23 -53.88 20.31
C ALA A 59 -1.18 -55.43 20.14
N PRO A 60 -2.29 -56.16 19.90
CA PRO A 60 -2.23 -57.61 19.68
C PRO A 60 -1.44 -58.00 18.42
N THR A 61 -1.53 -57.23 17.34
CA THR A 61 -0.75 -57.49 16.11
C THR A 61 0.74 -57.29 16.38
N PHE A 62 1.09 -56.27 17.17
CA PHE A 62 2.48 -56.03 17.58
C PHE A 62 3.02 -57.13 18.50
N LEU A 63 2.23 -57.58 19.49
CA LEU A 63 2.59 -58.70 20.38
C LEU A 63 2.82 -60.01 19.60
N ALA A 64 2.00 -60.28 18.58
CA ALA A 64 2.12 -61.48 17.75
C ALA A 64 3.47 -61.56 17.00
N CYS A 65 4.10 -60.41 16.71
CA CYS A 65 5.44 -60.36 16.11
C CYS A 65 6.56 -60.75 17.09
N PHE A 66 6.30 -60.76 18.41
CA PHE A 66 7.28 -61.09 19.45
C PHE A 66 6.78 -62.22 20.36
N PRO A 67 6.64 -63.46 19.84
CA PRO A 67 5.97 -64.54 20.55
C PRO A 67 6.62 -64.90 21.89
N LEU A 68 7.95 -64.88 21.99
CA LEU A 68 8.66 -65.16 23.25
C LEU A 68 8.40 -64.09 24.31
N LEU A 69 8.45 -62.81 23.94
CA LEU A 69 8.24 -61.70 24.88
C LEU A 69 6.77 -61.53 25.24
N SER A 70 5.85 -61.90 24.35
CA SER A 70 4.41 -61.89 24.62
C SER A 70 4.01 -62.89 25.72
N THR A 71 4.78 -63.97 25.93
CA THR A 71 4.52 -64.95 27.00
C THR A 71 5.26 -64.61 28.28
N LEU A 72 6.49 -64.10 28.18
CA LEU A 72 7.32 -63.75 29.34
C LEU A 72 6.92 -62.43 30.01
N ALA A 73 6.59 -61.40 29.24
CA ALA A 73 6.31 -60.06 29.75
C ALA A 73 5.33 -59.28 28.84
N PRO A 74 4.05 -59.71 28.74
CA PRO A 74 3.07 -59.06 27.88
C PRO A 74 2.78 -57.61 28.27
N ASP A 75 2.80 -57.29 29.58
CA ASP A 75 2.53 -55.93 30.08
C ASP A 75 3.63 -54.95 29.70
N ALA A 76 4.89 -55.36 29.81
CA ALA A 76 6.04 -54.56 29.39
C ALA A 76 6.01 -54.28 27.89
N LEU A 77 5.65 -55.29 27.07
CA LEU A 77 5.60 -55.12 25.62
C LEU A 77 4.43 -54.24 25.17
N ARG A 78 3.29 -54.27 25.88
CA ARG A 78 2.19 -53.30 25.67
C ARG A 78 2.59 -51.88 26.04
N ALA A 79 3.35 -51.70 27.12
CA ALA A 79 3.86 -50.39 27.51
C ALA A 79 4.82 -49.81 26.44
N VAL A 80 5.72 -50.65 25.89
CA VAL A 80 6.60 -50.25 24.79
C VAL A 80 5.82 -49.87 23.53
N HIS A 81 4.80 -50.66 23.16
CA HIS A 81 3.93 -50.33 22.02
C HIS A 81 3.21 -49.00 22.21
N ALA A 82 2.61 -48.78 23.38
CA ALA A 82 1.94 -47.52 23.70
C ALA A 82 2.89 -46.32 23.62
N GLN A 83 4.08 -46.44 24.23
CA GLN A 83 5.11 -45.41 24.18
C GLN A 83 5.59 -45.13 22.75
N MET A 84 5.77 -46.16 21.93
CA MET A 84 6.16 -46.02 20.53
C MET A 84 5.08 -45.26 19.74
N VAL A 85 3.82 -45.63 19.89
CA VAL A 85 2.69 -44.98 19.20
C VAL A 85 2.57 -43.51 19.62
N ASP A 86 2.70 -43.21 20.91
CA ASP A 86 2.62 -41.84 21.41
C ASP A 86 3.80 -40.99 20.94
N ARG A 87 5.03 -41.54 20.97
CA ARG A 87 6.21 -40.84 20.46
C ARG A 87 6.14 -40.57 18.97
N LEU A 88 5.66 -41.54 18.19
CA LEU A 88 5.46 -41.36 16.75
C LEU A 88 4.40 -40.28 16.46
N ARG A 89 3.31 -40.25 17.25
CA ARG A 89 2.28 -39.20 17.16
C ARG A 89 2.85 -37.82 17.47
N GLU A 90 3.61 -37.69 18.56
CA GLU A 90 4.24 -36.43 18.97
C GLU A 90 5.24 -35.93 17.92
N ALA A 91 6.13 -36.81 17.44
CA ALA A 91 7.10 -36.48 16.41
C ALA A 91 6.43 -36.05 15.10
N ALA A 92 5.45 -36.82 14.61
CA ALA A 92 4.74 -36.49 13.38
C ALA A 92 4.01 -35.14 13.46
N ARG A 93 3.41 -34.81 14.61
CA ARG A 93 2.80 -33.50 14.84
C ARG A 93 3.81 -32.37 14.87
N ALA A 94 4.95 -32.58 15.52
CA ALA A 94 6.02 -31.60 15.57
C ALA A 94 6.59 -31.33 14.17
N ASP A 95 6.93 -32.37 13.42
CA ASP A 95 7.48 -32.26 12.06
C ASP A 95 6.48 -31.58 11.12
N PHE A 96 5.19 -31.90 11.24
CA PHE A 96 4.15 -31.24 10.45
C PHE A 96 4.04 -29.75 10.78
N GLY A 97 4.15 -29.39 12.06
CA GLY A 97 4.19 -27.99 12.50
C GLY A 97 5.35 -27.23 11.85
N VAL A 98 6.56 -27.81 11.87
CA VAL A 98 7.74 -27.24 11.21
C VAL A 98 7.50 -27.03 9.72
N ILE A 99 6.94 -28.02 9.01
CA ILE A 99 6.64 -27.91 7.58
C ILE A 99 5.62 -26.80 7.29
N LEU A 100 4.60 -26.64 8.14
CA LEU A 100 3.59 -25.59 7.98
C LEU A 100 4.19 -24.20 8.12
N GLU A 101 5.10 -24.02 9.07
CA GLU A 101 5.83 -22.77 9.32
C GLU A 101 6.81 -22.46 8.19
N GLU A 102 7.71 -23.40 7.84
CA GLU A 102 8.73 -23.23 6.80
C GLU A 102 8.13 -22.85 5.45
N ARG A 103 6.98 -23.42 5.10
CA ARG A 103 6.30 -23.16 3.82
C ARG A 103 5.27 -22.05 3.90
N GLY A 104 5.02 -21.49 5.09
CA GLY A 104 4.00 -20.46 5.32
C GLY A 104 2.61 -20.89 4.85
N VAL A 105 2.26 -22.17 5.04
CA VAL A 105 1.07 -22.79 4.41
C VAL A 105 -0.22 -22.12 4.90
N LEU A 106 -0.30 -21.81 6.19
CA LEU A 106 -1.50 -21.21 6.79
C LEU A 106 -1.81 -19.85 6.17
N GLY A 107 -0.81 -18.99 6.00
CA GLY A 107 -0.96 -17.69 5.34
C GLY A 107 -1.44 -17.85 3.90
N ARG A 108 -0.77 -18.70 3.12
CA ARG A 108 -1.11 -18.94 1.71
C ARG A 108 -2.51 -19.53 1.52
N LEU A 109 -2.95 -20.43 2.40
CA LEU A 109 -4.29 -20.99 2.34
C LEU A 109 -5.36 -19.95 2.69
N ASN A 110 -5.05 -19.03 3.60
CA ASN A 110 -5.94 -17.93 3.93
C ASN A 110 -6.04 -16.93 2.77
N GLU A 111 -4.92 -16.54 2.17
CA GLU A 111 -4.87 -15.72 0.95
C GLU A 111 -5.67 -16.36 -0.19
N LEU A 112 -5.56 -17.68 -0.36
CA LEU A 112 -6.34 -18.41 -1.35
C LEU A 112 -7.85 -18.33 -1.10
N GLU A 113 -8.30 -18.42 0.15
CA GLU A 113 -9.73 -18.28 0.48
C GLU A 113 -10.23 -16.86 0.20
N VAL A 114 -9.41 -15.83 0.44
CA VAL A 114 -9.72 -14.44 0.04
C VAL A 114 -9.88 -14.35 -1.47
N LEU A 115 -8.92 -14.86 -2.26
CA LEU A 115 -8.97 -14.85 -3.72
C LEU A 115 -10.19 -15.59 -4.28
N ILE A 116 -10.55 -16.73 -3.68
CA ILE A 116 -11.75 -17.49 -4.06
C ILE A 116 -13.02 -16.69 -3.75
N GLY A 117 -13.07 -16.03 -2.59
CA GLY A 117 -14.17 -15.14 -2.21
C GLY A 117 -14.34 -14.00 -3.21
N GLU A 118 -13.26 -13.31 -3.55
CA GLU A 118 -13.27 -12.24 -4.56
C GLU A 118 -13.69 -12.73 -5.94
N ALA A 119 -13.20 -13.89 -6.38
CA ALA A 119 -13.56 -14.48 -7.66
C ALA A 119 -15.05 -14.87 -7.72
N ARG A 120 -15.59 -15.43 -6.63
CA ARG A 120 -17.03 -15.69 -6.50
C ARG A 120 -17.84 -14.40 -6.55
N GLY A 121 -17.42 -13.36 -5.84
CA GLY A 121 -18.06 -12.05 -5.87
C GLY A 121 -18.03 -11.40 -7.26
N ARG A 122 -16.94 -11.54 -8.03
CA ARG A 122 -16.86 -11.08 -9.43
C ARG A 122 -17.82 -11.85 -10.35
N ARG A 123 -17.94 -13.18 -10.15
CA ARG A 123 -18.88 -14.02 -10.90
C ARG A 123 -20.33 -13.64 -10.61
N GLU A 124 -20.67 -13.37 -9.36
CA GLU A 124 -22.02 -12.94 -8.95
C GLU A 124 -22.39 -11.57 -9.52
N ARG A 125 -21.43 -10.66 -9.62
CA ARG A 125 -21.59 -9.34 -10.27
C ARG A 125 -21.63 -9.39 -11.81
N GLY A 126 -21.48 -10.57 -12.41
CA GLY A 126 -21.46 -10.72 -13.88
C GLY A 126 -20.17 -10.25 -14.56
N GLU A 127 -19.16 -9.81 -13.79
CA GLU A 127 -17.86 -9.35 -14.29
C GLU A 127 -16.94 -10.51 -14.72
N GLY A 128 -17.32 -11.76 -14.41
CA GLY A 128 -16.53 -12.97 -14.63
C GLY A 128 -16.76 -13.72 -15.96
N ARG A 129 -17.46 -13.11 -16.94
CA ARG A 129 -17.65 -13.68 -18.28
C ARG A 129 -16.99 -12.79 -19.34
N GLY A 130 -15.69 -12.63 -19.24
CA GLY A 130 -14.87 -12.14 -20.36
C GLY A 130 -14.69 -13.25 -21.39
N GLU A 131 -14.68 -12.88 -22.67
CA GLU A 131 -14.42 -13.77 -23.80
C GLU A 131 -13.01 -14.37 -23.67
N GLY A 132 -12.94 -15.70 -23.46
CA GLY A 132 -11.70 -16.47 -23.37
C GLY A 132 -11.18 -16.63 -21.94
N ASP A 133 -11.53 -17.76 -21.31
CA ASP A 133 -10.82 -18.29 -20.14
C ASP A 133 -9.42 -18.74 -20.57
N VAL A 134 -8.53 -17.78 -20.82
CA VAL A 134 -7.15 -18.05 -21.19
C VAL A 134 -6.43 -18.51 -19.93
N ALA A 135 -6.02 -19.77 -19.93
CA ALA A 135 -5.27 -20.30 -18.81
C ALA A 135 -4.02 -19.43 -18.56
N PRO A 136 -3.67 -19.12 -17.31
CA PRO A 136 -2.64 -18.12 -16.98
C PRO A 136 -1.24 -18.44 -17.53
N HIS A 137 -0.97 -19.71 -17.87
CA HIS A 137 0.30 -20.14 -18.51
C HIS A 137 0.35 -19.88 -20.02
N LEU A 138 -0.78 -19.54 -20.64
CA LEU A 138 -0.88 -19.16 -22.05
C LEU A 138 -0.91 -17.64 -22.22
N LEU A 139 -0.89 -16.88 -21.12
CA LEU A 139 -0.94 -15.43 -21.17
C LEU A 139 0.40 -14.87 -21.69
N PRO A 140 0.39 -14.04 -22.73
CA PRO A 140 1.62 -13.46 -23.24
C PRO A 140 2.23 -12.48 -22.21
N PRO A 141 3.57 -12.31 -22.21
CA PRO A 141 4.26 -11.48 -21.22
C PRO A 141 3.85 -10.00 -21.27
N ALA A 142 3.46 -9.51 -22.45
CA ALA A 142 2.97 -8.14 -22.62
C ALA A 142 1.69 -7.88 -21.81
N ASP A 143 0.78 -8.86 -21.76
CA ASP A 143 -0.49 -8.74 -21.04
C ASP A 143 -0.26 -8.80 -19.52
N LEU A 144 0.69 -9.62 -19.06
CA LEU A 144 1.09 -9.65 -17.65
C LEU A 144 1.70 -8.31 -17.22
N LEU A 145 2.59 -7.75 -18.04
CA LEU A 145 3.17 -6.43 -17.77
C LEU A 145 2.10 -5.33 -17.79
N ALA A 146 1.21 -5.32 -18.77
CA ALA A 146 0.14 -4.35 -18.85
C ALA A 146 -0.80 -4.44 -17.64
N ALA A 147 -1.18 -5.65 -17.21
CA ALA A 147 -2.01 -5.87 -16.03
C ALA A 147 -1.36 -5.39 -14.73
N HIS A 148 -0.05 -5.59 -14.59
CA HIS A 148 0.70 -5.12 -13.40
C HIS A 148 0.93 -3.61 -13.41
N LEU A 149 1.30 -3.04 -14.55
CA LEU A 149 1.62 -1.61 -14.65
C LEU A 149 0.37 -0.73 -14.70
N GLY A 150 -0.74 -1.23 -15.25
CA GLY A 150 -1.99 -0.50 -15.42
C GLY A 150 -2.46 0.25 -14.17
N PRO A 151 -2.64 -0.41 -13.01
CA PRO A 151 -3.08 0.26 -11.78
C PRO A 151 -2.11 1.37 -11.33
N SER A 152 -0.79 1.12 -11.42
CA SER A 152 0.22 2.10 -11.02
C SER A 152 0.24 3.33 -11.94
N LEU A 153 0.10 3.10 -13.25
CA LEU A 153 0.05 4.16 -14.26
C LEU A 153 -1.24 4.98 -14.14
N ALA A 154 -2.38 4.32 -13.91
CA ALA A 154 -3.66 4.99 -13.68
C ALA A 154 -3.62 5.88 -12.42
N ALA A 155 -3.02 5.40 -11.33
CA ALA A 155 -2.82 6.21 -10.12
C ALA A 155 -1.88 7.41 -10.38
N ALA A 156 -0.79 7.20 -11.12
CA ALA A 156 0.14 8.27 -11.48
C ALA A 156 -0.52 9.32 -12.39
N GLN A 157 -1.31 8.89 -13.37
CA GLN A 157 -2.08 9.76 -14.25
C GLN A 157 -3.12 10.57 -13.48
N GLY A 158 -3.85 9.95 -12.54
CA GLY A 158 -4.79 10.66 -11.67
C GLY A 158 -4.10 11.76 -10.85
N ARG A 159 -2.89 11.51 -10.34
CA ARG A 159 -2.10 12.51 -9.62
C ARG A 159 -1.63 13.65 -10.53
N LEU A 160 -1.26 13.37 -11.77
CA LEU A 160 -0.86 14.39 -12.75
C LEU A 160 -2.05 15.28 -13.14
N ASN A 161 -3.19 14.69 -13.45
CA ASN A 161 -4.41 15.44 -13.80
C ASN A 161 -4.86 16.34 -12.63
N ALA A 162 -4.79 15.86 -11.39
CA ALA A 162 -5.12 16.68 -10.22
C ALA A 162 -4.17 17.88 -10.07
N LYS A 163 -2.87 17.70 -10.36
CA LYS A 163 -1.89 18.80 -10.37
C LYS A 163 -2.16 19.79 -11.50
N GLU A 164 -2.46 19.28 -12.69
CA GLU A 164 -2.81 20.11 -13.85
C GLU A 164 -4.02 20.99 -13.53
N GLN A 165 -5.10 20.41 -13.02
CA GLN A 165 -6.29 21.15 -12.61
C GLN A 165 -5.99 22.19 -11.53
N THR A 166 -5.11 21.87 -10.58
CA THR A 166 -4.68 22.83 -9.55
C THR A 166 -3.90 23.98 -10.18
N LEU A 167 -2.94 23.69 -11.08
CA LEU A 167 -2.14 24.71 -11.76
C LEU A 167 -3.00 25.59 -12.68
N GLU A 168 -3.96 25.02 -13.40
CA GLU A 168 -4.89 25.77 -14.22
C GLU A 168 -5.73 26.74 -13.38
N SER A 169 -6.22 26.30 -12.21
CA SER A 169 -6.96 27.18 -11.31
C SER A 169 -6.12 28.33 -10.75
N VAL A 170 -4.87 28.05 -10.35
CA VAL A 170 -3.94 29.05 -9.83
C VAL A 170 -3.52 30.03 -10.93
N ASN A 171 -3.26 29.53 -12.15
CA ASN A 171 -2.92 30.38 -13.29
C ASN A 171 -4.08 31.29 -13.68
N ALA A 172 -5.32 30.80 -13.64
CA ALA A 172 -6.50 31.62 -13.90
C ALA A 172 -6.65 32.74 -12.85
N GLU A 173 -6.43 32.43 -11.56
CA GLU A 173 -6.45 33.43 -10.49
C GLU A 173 -5.35 34.50 -10.67
N LEU A 174 -4.11 34.06 -10.93
CA LEU A 174 -2.98 34.95 -11.20
C LEU A 174 -3.23 35.86 -12.40
N TYR A 175 -3.84 35.33 -13.46
CA TYR A 175 -4.18 36.11 -14.65
C TYR A 175 -5.16 37.25 -14.32
N GLU A 176 -6.20 36.97 -13.54
CA GLU A 176 -7.16 38.01 -13.10
C GLU A 176 -6.48 39.06 -12.21
N VAL A 177 -5.59 38.67 -11.30
CA VAL A 177 -4.82 39.61 -10.47
C VAL A 177 -3.95 40.52 -11.32
N VAL A 178 -3.18 39.94 -12.24
CA VAL A 178 -2.29 40.71 -13.12
C VAL A 178 -3.11 41.68 -13.97
N LYS A 179 -4.19 41.21 -14.58
CA LYS A 179 -5.07 42.06 -15.39
C LYS A 179 -5.65 43.22 -14.56
N GLY A 180 -6.11 42.96 -13.34
CA GLY A 180 -6.56 44.01 -12.43
C GLY A 180 -5.47 45.05 -12.11
N GLN A 181 -4.22 44.61 -11.94
CA GLN A 181 -3.09 45.52 -11.75
C GLN A 181 -2.81 46.37 -12.99
N TRP A 182 -2.94 45.81 -14.20
CA TRP A 182 -2.81 46.59 -15.45
C TRP A 182 -3.88 47.67 -15.55
N ASP A 183 -5.14 47.33 -15.27
CA ASP A 183 -6.26 48.27 -15.29
C ASP A 183 -6.07 49.38 -14.22
N GLU A 184 -5.54 49.04 -13.04
CA GLU A 184 -5.21 50.01 -11.99
C GLU A 184 -4.08 50.96 -12.42
N ILE A 185 -3.01 50.43 -13.03
CA ILE A 185 -1.89 51.23 -13.55
C ILE A 185 -2.39 52.20 -14.62
N GLU A 186 -3.23 51.74 -15.55
CA GLU A 186 -3.81 52.60 -16.60
C GLU A 186 -4.63 53.74 -15.97
N GLY A 187 -5.43 53.44 -14.95
CA GLY A 187 -6.17 54.45 -14.20
C GLY A 187 -5.28 55.45 -13.47
N LEU A 188 -4.20 55.00 -12.82
CA LEU A 188 -3.25 55.86 -12.12
C LEU A 188 -2.47 56.76 -13.10
N VAL A 189 -2.03 56.22 -14.24
CA VAL A 189 -1.35 56.99 -15.29
C VAL A 189 -2.28 58.08 -15.83
N ALA A 190 -3.53 57.74 -16.17
CA ALA A 190 -4.52 58.72 -16.63
C ALA A 190 -4.80 59.80 -15.57
N GLY A 191 -4.85 59.43 -14.29
CA GLY A 191 -5.00 60.38 -13.19
C GLY A 191 -3.81 61.34 -13.06
N VAL A 192 -2.58 60.84 -13.14
CA VAL A 192 -1.36 61.66 -13.12
C VAL A 192 -1.30 62.60 -14.33
N GLU A 193 -1.62 62.10 -15.53
CA GLU A 193 -1.69 62.94 -16.74
C GLU A 193 -2.73 64.06 -16.61
N GLY A 194 -3.87 63.79 -15.95
CA GLY A 194 -4.85 64.81 -15.60
C GLY A 194 -4.29 65.89 -14.68
N ILE A 195 -3.65 65.49 -13.58
CA ILE A 195 -3.03 66.43 -12.62
C ILE A 195 -1.93 67.26 -13.29
N VAL A 196 -1.12 66.66 -14.17
CA VAL A 196 -0.09 67.39 -14.94
C VAL A 196 -0.73 68.45 -15.82
N LYS A 197 -1.81 68.12 -16.55
CA LYS A 197 -2.55 69.10 -17.36
C LYS A 197 -3.14 70.22 -16.52
N ASP A 198 -3.68 69.90 -15.34
CA ASP A 198 -4.24 70.90 -14.43
C ASP A 198 -3.16 71.85 -13.89
N LEU A 199 -1.98 71.32 -13.53
CA LEU A 199 -0.82 72.12 -13.12
C LEU A 199 -0.27 72.99 -14.25
N GLU A 200 -0.19 72.46 -15.47
CA GLU A 200 0.19 73.23 -16.66
C GLU A 200 -0.81 74.37 -16.93
N GLY A 201 -2.11 74.11 -16.78
CA GLY A 201 -3.17 75.11 -16.86
C GLY A 201 -3.02 76.21 -15.81
N ALA A 202 -2.89 75.84 -14.54
CA ALA A 202 -2.73 76.77 -13.42
C ALA A 202 -1.43 77.59 -13.50
N GLY A 203 -0.33 76.98 -13.94
CA GLY A 203 0.94 77.67 -14.20
C GLY A 203 0.85 78.66 -15.36
N GLY A 204 0.09 78.32 -16.40
CA GLY A 204 -0.25 79.23 -17.50
C GLY A 204 -0.99 80.48 -17.02
N GLU A 205 -2.02 80.30 -16.17
CA GLU A 205 -2.80 81.40 -15.60
C GLU A 205 -1.97 82.30 -14.66
N MET A 206 -1.14 81.72 -13.79
CA MET A 206 -0.24 82.51 -12.92
C MET A 206 0.79 83.33 -13.71
N SER A 207 1.35 82.78 -14.80
CA SER A 207 2.27 83.53 -15.68
C SER A 207 1.58 84.66 -16.46
N GLY A 208 0.27 84.56 -16.66
CA GLY A 208 -0.56 85.62 -17.25
C GLY A 208 -0.86 86.77 -16.30
N VAL A 209 -0.90 86.51 -14.99
CA VAL A 209 -1.15 87.51 -13.93
C VAL A 209 0.09 88.38 -13.65
N GLU A 210 1.31 87.87 -13.85
CA GLU A 210 2.56 88.66 -13.71
C GLU A 210 2.84 89.62 -14.88
N ARG A 211 2.03 89.61 -15.96
CA ARG A 211 2.21 90.49 -17.14
C ARG A 211 1.10 91.53 -17.35
N GLY A 212 0.19 91.71 -16.39
CA GLY A 212 -0.81 92.79 -16.35
C GLY A 212 -0.46 93.85 -15.32
#